data_AF-A0A7J7PL54-F1
#
_entry.id   AF-A0A7J7PL54-F1
#
_cell.length_a   1.000
_cell.length_b   1.000
_cell.length_c   1.000
_cell.angle_alpha   90.00
_cell.angle_beta   90.00
_cell.angle_gamma   90.00
#
_symmetry.space_group_name_H-M   'P 1'
#
loop_
_entity.id
_entity.type
_entity.pdbx_description
1 polymer ?
#
loop_
_entity_poly.entity_id
_entity_poly.type
_entity_poly.pdbx_seq_one_letter_code
_entity_poly.pdbx_strand_id
1 'polypeptide(L)'
;MELRYSAAAAASGALIASAAGFDSVPADMGCLFAQRAFTPPAVPSSVEAVITVAAVKGTRIHYATWEAAVHGISAVAELRGLRAEARRAGKAAPPARPLGPRPQGSQGPAFDARLGKYTLPFPGADAAIVRRTQAAISAAGEHPVHFSARFAVPGALTAALFVVYGGLMMFLCRFGWGRALLLRCPGLFSRGLVGHEGPSQQQMEATTTTIDLFACGYSSPPPPGVAAGRPDKHVHCQVATGDPGYLFTSVMLTQCAATLLQERQALLDTVGVPGGVFTVGTLFRNSSLVQRLDAHGVKFSVKSTS
;
A
#
# COMPACT_ATOMS: atom_id res chain seq x y z
N MET A 1 13.56 5.44 9.37
CA MET A 1 14.17 6.30 8.34
C MET A 1 13.85 7.77 8.55
N GLU A 2 12.60 8.21 8.33
CA GLU A 2 12.21 9.63 8.39
C GLU A 2 12.59 10.35 9.70
N LEU A 3 12.27 9.77 10.86
CA LEU A 3 12.59 10.35 12.17
C LEU A 3 14.06 10.73 12.33
N ARG A 4 14.96 9.83 11.90
CA ARG A 4 16.40 9.96 12.09
C ARG A 4 17.09 10.71 10.95
N TYR A 5 16.68 10.46 9.71
CA TYR A 5 17.46 10.87 8.53
C TYR A 5 16.82 11.98 7.69
N SER A 6 15.55 12.36 7.93
CA SER A 6 14.90 13.37 7.08
C SER A 6 15.63 14.72 7.08
N ALA A 7 16.08 15.19 8.26
CA ALA A 7 16.82 16.46 8.38
C ALA A 7 18.21 16.39 7.72
N ALA A 8 18.95 15.29 7.91
CA ALA A 8 20.24 15.09 7.28
C ALA A 8 20.11 15.00 5.75
N ALA A 9 19.08 14.30 5.26
CA ALA A 9 18.77 14.23 3.83
C ALA A 9 18.40 15.60 3.26
N ALA A 10 17.62 16.42 3.97
CA ALA A 10 17.33 17.78 3.57
C ALA A 10 18.59 18.65 3.50
N ALA A 11 19.46 18.57 4.52
CA ALA A 11 20.70 19.33 4.58
C ALA A 11 21.69 18.95 3.46
N SER A 12 21.76 17.68 3.08
CA SER A 12 22.61 17.21 1.98
C SER A 12 21.97 17.33 0.60
N GLY A 13 20.69 17.73 0.52
CA GLY A 13 19.88 17.70 -0.70
C GLY A 13 19.53 16.29 -1.20
N ALA A 14 19.68 15.24 -0.38
CA ALA A 14 19.32 13.88 -0.76
C ALA A 14 17.79 13.70 -0.79
N LEU A 15 17.28 13.07 -1.85
CA LEU A 15 15.88 12.65 -1.94
C LEU A 15 15.81 11.14 -1.68
N ILE A 16 15.02 10.73 -0.69
CA ILE A 16 14.87 9.33 -0.31
C ILE A 16 13.40 8.93 -0.46
N ALA A 17 13.13 8.00 -1.38
CA ALA A 17 11.85 7.32 -1.48
C ALA A 17 11.81 6.12 -0.51
N SER A 18 10.95 6.18 0.50
CA SER A 18 10.73 5.07 1.42
C SER A 18 9.70 4.10 0.85
N ALA A 19 9.97 2.79 0.99
CA ALA A 19 9.07 1.71 0.55
C ALA A 19 8.79 1.75 -0.96
N ALA A 20 9.81 1.66 -1.80
CA ALA A 20 9.69 1.67 -3.26
C ALA A 20 9.37 0.29 -3.89
N GLY A 21 8.66 -0.58 -3.15
CA GLY A 21 8.31 -1.94 -3.58
C GLY A 21 6.79 -2.17 -3.67
N PHE A 22 6.38 -3.43 -3.81
CA PHE A 22 4.97 -3.80 -4.00
C PHE A 22 4.04 -3.40 -2.85
N ASP A 23 4.46 -3.53 -1.58
CA ASP A 23 3.67 -3.16 -0.39
C ASP A 23 3.59 -1.63 -0.17
N SER A 24 3.57 -0.85 -1.25
CA SER A 24 3.55 0.62 -1.25
C SER A 24 3.25 1.20 -2.63
N VAL A 25 4.08 0.94 -3.65
CA VAL A 25 4.02 1.65 -4.94
C VAL A 25 2.64 1.53 -5.61
N PRO A 26 2.06 0.33 -5.78
CA PRO A 26 0.76 0.17 -6.43
C PRO A 26 -0.40 0.77 -5.63
N ALA A 27 -0.38 0.60 -4.30
CA ALA A 27 -1.44 1.16 -3.44
C ALA A 27 -1.37 2.68 -3.35
N ASP A 28 -0.17 3.25 -3.21
CA ASP A 28 0.05 4.68 -3.06
C ASP A 28 -0.20 5.42 -4.38
N MET A 29 0.48 5.00 -5.47
CA MET A 29 0.25 5.58 -6.79
C MET A 29 -1.14 5.27 -7.33
N GLY A 30 -1.69 4.08 -7.04
CA GLY A 30 -3.05 3.70 -7.41
C GLY A 30 -4.11 4.52 -6.68
N CYS A 31 -3.90 4.84 -5.40
CA CYS A 31 -4.78 5.74 -4.65
C CYS A 31 -4.77 7.15 -5.26
N LEU A 32 -3.60 7.68 -5.62
CA LEU A 32 -3.47 8.98 -6.29
C LEU A 32 -4.14 8.96 -7.68
N PHE A 33 -3.93 7.89 -8.44
CA PHE A 33 -4.56 7.68 -9.74
C PHE A 33 -6.09 7.67 -9.63
N ALA A 34 -6.66 6.95 -8.66
CA ALA A 34 -8.10 6.90 -8.42
C ALA A 34 -8.66 8.26 -7.97
N GLN A 35 -7.92 9.02 -7.14
CA GLN A 35 -8.31 10.38 -6.76
C GLN A 35 -8.37 11.33 -7.96
N ARG A 36 -7.43 11.23 -8.89
CA ARG A 36 -7.37 12.07 -10.11
C ARG A 36 -8.55 11.84 -11.06
N ALA A 37 -9.22 10.69 -10.98
CA ALA A 37 -10.43 10.43 -11.75
C ALA A 37 -11.64 11.26 -11.28
N PHE A 38 -11.57 11.87 -10.09
CA PHE A 38 -12.57 12.83 -9.62
C PHE A 38 -12.23 14.22 -10.18
N THR A 39 -12.81 14.56 -11.32
CA THR A 39 -12.69 15.90 -11.90
C THR A 39 -13.55 16.90 -11.11
N PRO A 40 -13.04 18.11 -10.81
CA PRO A 40 -13.83 19.17 -10.19
C PRO A 40 -15.16 19.41 -10.94
N PRO A 41 -16.28 19.64 -10.24
CA PRO A 41 -16.38 19.87 -8.79
C PRO A 41 -16.37 18.61 -7.93
N ALA A 42 -16.26 17.40 -8.50
CA ALA A 42 -16.31 16.18 -7.70
C ALA A 42 -15.09 16.02 -6.80
N VAL A 43 -15.29 15.47 -5.60
CA VAL A 43 -14.22 15.25 -4.61
C VAL A 43 -14.22 13.81 -4.11
N PRO A 44 -13.05 13.15 -4.03
CA PRO A 44 -12.97 11.80 -3.47
C PRO A 44 -13.09 11.84 -1.94
N SER A 45 -13.66 10.78 -1.36
CA SER A 45 -13.84 10.61 0.08
C SER A 45 -13.02 9.43 0.60
N SER A 46 -13.07 8.30 -0.10
CA SER A 46 -12.40 7.08 0.31
C SER A 46 -11.96 6.24 -0.87
N VAL A 47 -10.91 5.44 -0.66
CA VAL A 47 -10.37 4.47 -1.62
C VAL A 47 -10.13 3.15 -0.89
N GLU A 48 -10.79 2.10 -1.36
CA GLU A 48 -10.55 0.73 -0.93
C GLU A 48 -9.74 -0.01 -1.99
N ALA A 49 -8.55 -0.47 -1.63
CA ALA A 49 -7.72 -1.32 -2.47
C ALA A 49 -7.94 -2.79 -2.09
N VAL A 50 -8.28 -3.64 -3.07
CA VAL A 50 -8.41 -5.09 -2.89
C VAL A 50 -7.43 -5.81 -3.81
N ILE A 51 -6.45 -6.47 -3.21
CA ILE A 51 -5.39 -7.22 -3.89
C ILE A 51 -5.88 -8.64 -4.17
N THR A 52 -5.79 -9.06 -5.43
CA THR A 52 -6.02 -10.44 -5.85
C THR A 52 -4.76 -10.97 -6.51
N VAL A 53 -4.24 -12.10 -6.05
CA VAL A 53 -3.13 -12.82 -6.67
C VAL A 53 -3.66 -14.12 -7.27
N ALA A 54 -3.36 -14.38 -8.53
CA ALA A 54 -3.65 -15.63 -9.22
C ALA A 54 -2.33 -16.32 -9.61
N ALA A 55 -1.92 -17.30 -8.81
CA ALA A 55 -0.72 -18.10 -9.04
C ALA A 55 -1.08 -19.48 -9.61
N VAL A 56 -1.46 -19.52 -10.90
CA VAL A 56 -2.04 -20.72 -11.55
C VAL A 56 -1.08 -21.92 -11.63
N LYS A 57 0.24 -21.69 -11.61
CA LYS A 57 1.27 -22.74 -11.56
C LYS A 57 1.79 -23.01 -10.14
N GLY A 58 1.02 -22.61 -9.13
CA GLY A 58 1.46 -22.58 -7.74
C GLY A 58 2.40 -21.42 -7.46
N THR A 59 2.76 -21.26 -6.19
CA THR A 59 3.67 -20.21 -5.72
C THR A 59 4.60 -20.76 -4.66
N ARG A 60 5.71 -20.05 -4.44
CA ARG A 60 6.62 -20.26 -3.32
C ARG A 60 7.02 -18.90 -2.77
N ILE A 61 7.32 -18.86 -1.48
CA ILE A 61 7.76 -17.67 -0.79
C ILE A 61 9.23 -17.86 -0.43
N HIS A 62 10.08 -16.94 -0.86
CA HIS A 62 11.48 -16.94 -0.48
C HIS A 62 11.61 -16.64 1.02
N TYR A 63 12.61 -17.23 1.65
CA TYR A 63 12.91 -17.06 3.08
C TYR A 63 12.96 -15.59 3.51
N ALA A 64 13.60 -14.74 2.71
CA ALA A 64 13.73 -13.31 3.03
C ALA A 64 12.36 -12.61 3.18
N THR A 65 11.36 -12.99 2.38
CA THR A 65 10.00 -12.45 2.49
C THR A 65 9.32 -12.91 3.77
N TRP A 66 9.52 -14.18 4.14
CA TRP A 66 9.03 -14.74 5.38
C TRP A 66 9.68 -14.10 6.62
N GLU A 67 11.00 -13.95 6.59
CA GLU A 67 11.79 -13.28 7.61
C GLU A 67 11.34 -11.82 7.79
N ALA A 68 11.13 -11.09 6.69
CA ALA A 68 10.59 -9.74 6.73
C ALA A 68 9.20 -9.68 7.38
N ALA A 69 8.32 -10.64 7.10
CA ALA A 69 7.00 -10.72 7.72
C ALA A 69 7.09 -10.98 9.24
N VAL A 70 7.95 -11.93 9.67
CA VAL A 70 8.17 -12.22 11.10
C VAL A 70 8.70 -10.98 11.83
N HIS A 71 9.69 -10.30 11.27
CA HIS A 71 10.23 -9.07 11.85
C HIS A 71 9.20 -7.95 11.87
N GLY A 72 8.47 -7.74 10.78
CA GLY A 72 7.43 -6.73 10.66
C GLY A 72 6.33 -6.88 11.71
N ILE A 73 5.85 -8.10 11.92
CA ILE A 73 4.85 -8.40 12.97
C ILE A 73 5.43 -8.17 14.36
N SER A 74 6.68 -8.61 14.61
CA SER A 74 7.31 -8.45 15.92
C SER A 74 7.58 -6.98 16.29
N ALA A 75 7.77 -6.11 15.28
CA ALA A 75 8.06 -4.70 15.48
C ALA A 75 6.82 -3.82 15.73
N VAL A 76 5.59 -4.37 15.76
CA VAL A 76 4.35 -3.57 15.86
C VAL A 76 4.34 -2.63 17.07
N ALA A 77 4.82 -3.09 18.24
CA ALA A 77 4.89 -2.27 19.45
C ALA A 77 5.90 -1.13 19.31
N GLU A 78 7.09 -1.42 18.79
CA GLU A 78 8.13 -0.43 18.51
C GLU A 78 7.64 0.61 17.50
N LEU A 79 7.01 0.17 16.40
CA LEU A 79 6.45 1.04 15.36
C LEU A 79 5.36 1.96 15.91
N ARG A 80 4.56 1.53 16.91
CA ARG A 80 3.61 2.41 17.60
C ARG A 80 4.34 3.50 18.39
N GLY A 81 5.41 3.15 19.09
CA GLY A 81 6.28 4.11 19.80
C GLY A 81 6.89 5.14 18.85
N LEU A 82 7.52 4.69 17.76
CA LEU A 82 8.12 5.55 16.75
C LEU A 82 7.09 6.50 16.11
N ARG A 83 5.87 6.03 15.84
CA ARG A 83 4.80 6.91 15.30
C ARG A 83 4.36 7.97 16.32
N ALA A 84 4.32 7.64 17.61
CA ALA A 84 4.02 8.61 18.66
C ALA A 84 5.14 9.65 18.81
N GLU A 85 6.39 9.21 18.76
CA GLU A 85 7.56 10.09 18.76
C GLU A 85 7.56 11.05 17.56
N ALA A 86 7.29 10.54 16.35
CA ALA A 86 7.21 11.38 15.15
C ALA A 86 6.14 12.47 15.25
N ARG A 87 5.00 12.16 15.88
CA ARG A 87 3.95 13.16 16.15
C ARG A 87 4.41 14.21 17.14
N ARG A 88 5.04 13.80 18.25
CA ARG A 88 5.57 14.74 19.28
C ARG A 88 6.65 15.65 18.70
N ALA A 89 7.46 15.13 17.79
CA ALA A 89 8.50 15.88 17.09
C ALA A 89 7.98 16.76 15.93
N GLY A 90 6.65 16.83 15.71
CA GLY A 90 6.06 17.59 14.61
C GLY A 90 6.34 17.04 13.20
N LYS A 91 6.95 15.86 13.08
CA LYS A 91 7.32 15.23 11.80
C LYS A 91 6.20 14.40 11.19
N ALA A 92 5.10 14.19 11.91
CA ALA A 92 3.95 13.42 11.43
C ALA A 92 2.65 14.04 11.94
N ALA A 93 2.18 15.09 11.28
CA ALA A 93 0.84 15.62 11.55
C ALA A 93 -0.22 14.57 11.16
N PRO A 94 -1.28 14.37 11.97
CA PRO A 94 -2.43 13.62 11.50
C PRO A 94 -3.03 14.34 10.28
N PRO A 95 -3.43 13.63 9.21
CA PRO A 95 -4.15 14.26 8.11
C PRO A 95 -5.39 14.95 8.66
N ALA A 96 -5.80 16.06 8.04
CA ALA A 96 -7.16 16.57 8.21
C ALA A 96 -8.14 15.42 8.00
N ARG A 97 -9.23 15.40 8.77
CA ARG A 97 -10.19 14.31 8.69
C ARG A 97 -10.74 14.25 7.26
N PRO A 98 -10.52 13.15 6.51
CA PRO A 98 -11.12 12.99 5.19
C PRO A 98 -12.64 13.15 5.24
N LEU A 99 -13.20 13.61 4.12
CA LEU A 99 -14.63 13.75 3.97
C LEU A 99 -15.29 12.36 3.95
N GLY A 100 -16.52 12.26 4.46
CA GLY A 100 -17.35 11.07 4.34
C GLY A 100 -16.91 9.88 5.21
N PRO A 101 -17.49 8.69 4.99
CA PRO A 101 -17.23 7.50 5.80
C PRO A 101 -15.91 6.82 5.42
N ARG A 102 -15.37 6.01 6.35
CA ARG A 102 -14.28 5.07 6.04
C ARG A 102 -14.82 3.93 5.17
N PRO A 103 -13.97 3.31 4.33
CA PRO A 103 -14.32 2.07 3.64
C PRO A 103 -14.86 1.00 4.57
N GLN A 104 -15.84 0.23 4.09
CA GLN A 104 -16.41 -0.90 4.82
C GLN A 104 -15.39 -2.03 5.00
N GLY A 105 -15.62 -2.93 5.96
CA GLY A 105 -14.85 -4.18 6.11
C GLY A 105 -13.45 -4.06 6.73
N SER A 106 -12.93 -2.87 7.00
CA SER A 106 -11.53 -2.63 7.41
C SER A 106 -11.00 -3.39 8.64
N GLN A 107 -11.84 -4.06 9.44
CA GLN A 107 -11.47 -4.72 10.70
C GLN A 107 -11.43 -6.25 10.63
N GLY A 108 -11.94 -6.89 9.58
CA GLY A 108 -12.01 -8.35 9.54
C GLY A 108 -12.40 -8.95 8.19
N PRO A 109 -12.56 -10.28 8.13
CA PRO A 109 -13.03 -10.97 6.94
C PRO A 109 -14.42 -10.49 6.55
N ALA A 110 -14.65 -10.24 5.26
CA ALA A 110 -15.95 -9.87 4.74
C ALA A 110 -16.12 -10.40 3.31
N PHE A 111 -17.33 -10.80 2.95
CA PHE A 111 -17.64 -11.12 1.56
C PHE A 111 -17.78 -9.84 0.75
N ASP A 112 -17.07 -9.74 -0.37
CA ASP A 112 -17.16 -8.63 -1.31
C ASP A 112 -17.96 -9.06 -2.54
N ALA A 113 -19.20 -8.55 -2.63
CA ALA A 113 -20.11 -8.88 -3.73
C ALA A 113 -19.61 -8.37 -5.09
N ARG A 114 -18.78 -7.32 -5.13
CA ARG A 114 -18.23 -6.76 -6.39
C ARG A 114 -17.25 -7.74 -7.03
N LEU A 115 -16.54 -8.51 -6.19
CA LEU A 115 -15.50 -9.45 -6.62
C LEU A 115 -15.93 -10.92 -6.52
N GLY A 116 -17.06 -11.21 -5.87
CA GLY A 116 -17.50 -12.57 -5.59
C GLY A 116 -16.53 -13.36 -4.70
N LYS A 117 -15.78 -12.67 -3.82
CA LYS A 117 -14.68 -13.24 -3.02
C LYS A 117 -14.78 -12.83 -1.57
N TYR A 118 -14.14 -13.60 -0.68
CA TYR A 118 -13.90 -13.15 0.67
C TYR A 118 -12.67 -12.27 0.69
N THR A 119 -12.73 -11.17 1.42
CA THR A 119 -11.62 -10.23 1.58
C THR A 119 -11.21 -10.17 3.04
N LEU A 120 -9.92 -9.98 3.30
CA LEU A 120 -9.35 -9.79 4.63
C LEU A 120 -8.47 -8.54 4.65
N PRO A 121 -8.27 -7.88 5.80
CA PRO A 121 -7.32 -6.78 5.91
C PRO A 121 -5.92 -7.21 5.45
N PHE A 122 -5.29 -6.41 4.59
CA PHE A 122 -3.94 -6.69 4.13
C PHE A 122 -2.94 -6.39 5.26
N PRO A 123 -2.07 -7.34 5.66
CA PRO A 123 -1.14 -7.14 6.78
C PRO A 123 0.10 -6.33 6.42
N GLY A 124 0.25 -5.89 5.16
CA GLY A 124 1.40 -5.12 4.69
C GLY A 124 1.39 -3.64 5.05
N ALA A 125 2.36 -2.90 4.49
CA ALA A 125 2.62 -1.51 4.85
C ALA A 125 1.69 -0.50 4.15
N ASP A 126 0.94 -0.92 3.12
CA ASP A 126 0.14 -0.11 2.21
C ASP A 126 -0.69 0.93 2.93
N ALA A 127 -1.57 0.50 3.84
CA ALA A 127 -2.46 1.43 4.55
C ALA A 127 -1.70 2.44 5.43
N ALA A 128 -0.52 2.06 5.94
CA ALA A 128 0.31 2.98 6.71
C ALA A 128 1.05 3.99 5.81
N ILE A 129 1.50 3.57 4.63
CA ILE A 129 2.17 4.42 3.65
C ILE A 129 1.18 5.39 3.01
N VAL A 130 0.05 4.91 2.48
CA VAL A 130 -0.96 5.77 1.86
C VAL A 130 -1.46 6.82 2.85
N ARG A 131 -1.70 6.44 4.11
CA ARG A 131 -2.08 7.41 5.14
C ARG A 131 -1.02 8.50 5.37
N ARG A 132 0.27 8.18 5.25
CA ARG A 132 1.36 9.18 5.32
C ARG A 132 1.34 10.10 4.09
N THR A 133 1.14 9.54 2.89
CA THR A 133 0.94 10.35 1.67
C THR A 133 -0.25 11.29 1.81
N GLN A 134 -1.38 10.81 2.31
CA GLN A 134 -2.59 11.60 2.54
C GLN A 134 -2.38 12.69 3.62
N ALA A 135 -1.51 12.45 4.61
CA ALA A 135 -1.11 13.49 5.56
C ALA A 135 -0.30 14.61 4.88
N ALA A 136 0.61 14.26 3.97
CA ALA A 136 1.36 15.25 3.20
C ALA A 136 0.46 16.06 2.25
N ILE A 137 -0.50 15.40 1.57
CA ILE A 137 -1.52 16.04 0.73
C ILE A 137 -2.35 17.04 1.54
N SER A 138 -2.81 16.61 2.72
CA SER A 138 -3.54 17.48 3.64
C SER A 138 -2.71 18.67 4.10
N ALA A 139 -1.41 18.49 4.37
CA ALA A 139 -0.51 19.58 4.76
C ALA A 139 -0.26 20.57 3.61
N ALA A 140 -0.37 20.13 2.36
CA ALA A 140 -0.33 20.98 1.16
C ALA A 140 -1.67 21.69 0.87
N GLY A 141 -2.69 21.52 1.73
CA GLY A 141 -4.00 22.17 1.57
C GLY A 141 -4.96 21.42 0.64
N GLU A 142 -4.60 20.21 0.20
CA GLU A 142 -5.45 19.38 -0.66
C GLU A 142 -6.30 18.39 0.15
N HIS A 143 -7.39 17.90 -0.44
CA HIS A 143 -8.33 17.01 0.23
C HIS A 143 -7.76 15.59 0.39
N PRO A 144 -7.57 15.09 1.64
CA PRO A 144 -7.14 13.72 1.86
C PRO A 144 -8.32 12.75 1.77
N VAL A 145 -8.02 11.48 1.48
CA VAL A 145 -9.01 10.38 1.46
C VAL A 145 -8.81 9.37 2.59
N HIS A 146 -9.90 8.70 2.98
CA HIS A 146 -9.80 7.46 3.75
C HIS A 146 -9.25 6.34 2.87
N PHE A 147 -8.33 5.54 3.39
CA PHE A 147 -7.78 4.42 2.65
C PHE A 147 -7.84 3.11 3.45
N SER A 148 -8.17 2.01 2.76
CA SER A 148 -8.03 0.65 3.28
C SER A 148 -7.39 -0.26 2.24
N ALA A 149 -6.54 -1.17 2.69
CA ALA A 149 -5.97 -2.22 1.86
C ALA A 149 -6.48 -3.59 2.35
N ARG A 150 -6.91 -4.42 1.41
CA ARG A 150 -7.45 -5.76 1.63
C ARG A 150 -6.84 -6.71 0.62
N PHE A 151 -6.90 -8.00 0.90
CA PHE A 151 -6.62 -9.04 -0.09
C PHE A 151 -7.79 -10.01 -0.21
N ALA A 152 -8.00 -10.53 -1.41
CA ALA A 152 -9.10 -11.42 -1.74
C ALA A 152 -8.65 -12.90 -1.74
N VAL A 153 -9.53 -13.76 -1.24
CA VAL A 153 -9.40 -15.22 -1.24
C VAL A 153 -10.69 -15.86 -1.77
N PRO A 154 -10.60 -17.04 -2.40
CA PRO A 154 -11.71 -17.59 -3.19
C PRO A 154 -12.91 -18.04 -2.36
N GLY A 155 -12.75 -18.36 -1.07
CA GLY A 155 -13.84 -18.92 -0.27
C GLY A 155 -13.73 -18.69 1.23
N ALA A 156 -14.85 -18.91 1.93
CA ALA A 156 -14.98 -18.70 3.37
C ALA A 156 -14.01 -19.57 4.18
N LEU A 157 -13.82 -20.84 3.78
CA LEU A 157 -12.88 -21.75 4.43
C LEU A 157 -11.44 -21.23 4.32
N THR A 158 -11.02 -20.78 3.14
CA THR A 158 -9.71 -20.18 2.93
C THR A 158 -9.55 -18.93 3.80
N ALA A 159 -10.56 -18.07 3.87
CA ALA A 159 -10.54 -16.89 4.75
C ALA A 159 -10.38 -17.28 6.22
N ALA A 160 -11.13 -18.27 6.71
CA ALA A 160 -11.02 -18.76 8.08
C ALA A 160 -9.62 -19.32 8.37
N LEU A 161 -9.02 -20.08 7.44
CA LEU A 161 -7.66 -20.58 7.57
C LEU A 161 -6.62 -19.45 7.65
N PHE A 162 -6.77 -18.38 6.86
CA PHE A 162 -5.91 -17.20 6.96
C PHE A 162 -6.04 -16.49 8.31
N VAL A 163 -7.25 -16.41 8.88
CA VAL A 163 -7.45 -15.83 10.23
C VAL A 163 -6.76 -16.67 11.29
N VAL A 164 -6.95 -17.99 11.27
CA VAL A 164 -6.34 -18.91 12.24
C VAL A 164 -4.81 -18.87 12.13
N TYR A 165 -4.28 -18.97 10.91
CA TYR A 165 -2.84 -18.97 10.68
C TYR A 165 -2.20 -17.62 11.01
N GLY A 166 -2.83 -16.51 10.59
CA GLY A 166 -2.40 -15.16 10.94
C GLY A 166 -2.42 -14.93 12.45
N GLY A 167 -3.45 -15.42 13.15
CA GLY A 167 -3.54 -15.41 14.61
C GLY A 167 -2.41 -16.17 15.29
N LEU A 168 -2.12 -17.39 14.83
CA LEU A 168 -1.00 -18.19 15.32
C LEU A 168 0.35 -17.49 15.10
N MET A 169 0.56 -16.94 13.91
CA MET A 169 1.80 -16.23 13.58
C MET A 169 1.97 -14.98 14.44
N MET A 170 0.91 -14.18 14.62
CA MET A 170 0.91 -13.03 15.53
C MET A 170 1.20 -13.44 16.98
N PHE A 171 0.63 -14.55 17.45
CA PHE A 171 0.90 -15.07 18.78
C PHE A 171 2.37 -15.48 18.96
N LEU A 172 2.91 -16.28 18.05
CA LEU A 172 4.30 -16.76 18.11
C LEU A 172 5.31 -15.60 18.02
N CYS A 173 5.04 -14.59 17.18
CA CYS A 173 5.89 -13.41 17.05
C CYS A 173 6.01 -12.57 18.34
N ARG A 174 5.11 -12.76 19.32
CA ARG A 174 5.22 -12.09 20.64
C ARG A 174 6.37 -12.61 21.48
N PHE A 175 6.83 -13.83 21.23
CA PHE A 175 7.85 -14.51 22.04
C PHE A 175 9.16 -14.66 21.26
N GLY A 176 10.30 -14.52 21.95
CA GLY A 176 11.62 -14.72 21.35
C GLY A 176 11.79 -16.12 20.75
N TRP A 177 11.39 -17.15 21.51
CA TRP A 177 11.44 -18.54 21.05
C TRP A 177 10.48 -18.81 19.88
N GLY A 178 9.30 -18.18 19.86
CA GLY A 178 8.32 -18.33 18.78
C GLY A 178 8.84 -17.75 17.47
N ARG A 179 9.48 -16.57 17.52
CA ARG A 179 10.20 -15.99 16.37
C ARG A 179 11.33 -16.90 15.89
N ALA A 180 12.16 -17.41 16.81
CA ALA A 180 13.24 -18.33 16.45
C ALA A 180 12.70 -19.61 15.79
N LEU A 181 11.55 -20.12 16.24
CA LEU A 181 10.89 -21.30 15.67
C LEU A 181 10.35 -21.03 14.25
N LEU A 182 9.68 -19.90 14.05
CA LEU A 182 9.20 -19.47 12.73
C LEU A 182 10.36 -19.29 11.73
N LEU A 183 11.49 -18.76 12.19
CA LEU A 183 12.67 -18.50 11.35
C LEU A 183 13.52 -19.76 11.09
N ARG A 184 13.59 -20.71 12.03
CA ARG A 184 14.37 -21.96 11.86
C ARG A 184 13.63 -23.03 11.08
N CYS A 185 12.29 -23.08 11.22
CA CYS A 185 11.47 -24.11 10.62
C CYS A 185 10.36 -23.52 9.73
N PRO A 186 10.67 -22.60 8.78
CA PRO A 186 9.65 -21.88 8.01
C PRO A 186 8.72 -22.83 7.24
N GLY A 187 9.26 -23.91 6.67
CA GLY A 187 8.50 -24.91 5.93
C GLY A 187 7.44 -25.63 6.77
N LEU A 188 7.66 -25.83 8.07
CA LEU A 188 6.69 -26.46 8.96
C LEU A 188 5.46 -25.56 9.13
N PHE A 189 5.69 -24.26 9.34
CA PHE A 189 4.61 -23.29 9.53
C PHE A 189 3.93 -22.98 8.21
N SER A 190 4.68 -22.87 7.12
CA SER A 190 4.13 -22.53 5.82
C SER A 190 3.60 -23.72 5.01
N ARG A 191 3.54 -24.94 5.58
CA ARG A 191 3.21 -26.19 4.85
C ARG A 191 4.05 -26.39 3.57
N GLY A 192 5.35 -26.09 3.65
CA GLY A 192 6.31 -26.22 2.54
C GLY A 192 6.29 -25.06 1.53
N LEU A 193 5.43 -24.05 1.72
CA LEU A 193 5.36 -22.89 0.83
C LEU A 193 6.61 -21.99 0.87
N VAL A 194 7.26 -21.89 2.03
CA VAL A 194 8.42 -21.03 2.26
C VAL A 194 9.71 -21.84 2.19
N GLY A 195 10.70 -21.33 1.46
CA GLY A 195 12.03 -21.91 1.36
C GLY A 195 13.06 -20.94 0.80
N HIS A 196 14.31 -21.39 0.66
CA HIS A 196 15.40 -20.56 0.14
C HIS A 196 15.48 -20.50 -1.39
N GLU A 197 14.76 -21.37 -2.09
CA GLU A 197 14.76 -21.37 -3.56
C GLU A 197 13.84 -20.29 -4.16
N GLY A 198 12.84 -19.83 -3.39
CA GLY A 198 11.81 -18.93 -3.91
C GLY A 198 10.92 -19.57 -4.99
N PRO A 199 10.10 -18.78 -5.69
CA PRO A 199 9.33 -19.25 -6.84
C PRO A 199 10.22 -19.43 -8.06
N SER A 200 9.90 -20.44 -8.89
CA SER A 200 10.58 -20.61 -10.18
C SER A 200 10.20 -19.52 -11.16
N GLN A 201 11.01 -19.32 -12.20
CA GLN A 201 10.73 -18.34 -13.26
C GLN A 201 9.35 -18.57 -13.89
N GLN A 202 9.00 -19.82 -14.20
CA GLN A 202 7.68 -20.15 -14.77
C GLN A 202 6.52 -19.82 -13.81
N GLN A 203 6.73 -19.96 -12.49
CA GLN A 203 5.72 -19.58 -11.50
C GLN A 203 5.55 -18.06 -11.45
N MET A 204 6.66 -17.31 -11.49
CA MET A 204 6.62 -15.85 -11.50
C MET A 204 5.95 -15.30 -12.77
N GLU A 205 6.30 -15.83 -13.95
CA GLU A 205 5.74 -15.42 -15.23
C GLU A 205 4.25 -15.76 -15.37
N ALA A 206 3.80 -16.86 -14.76
CA ALA A 206 2.40 -17.26 -14.77
C ALA A 206 1.56 -16.61 -13.66
N THR A 207 2.20 -15.90 -12.71
CA THR A 207 1.48 -15.22 -11.62
C THR A 207 0.99 -13.86 -12.10
N THR A 208 -0.29 -13.60 -11.89
CA THR A 208 -0.89 -12.29 -12.11
C THR A 208 -1.42 -11.71 -10.81
N THR A 209 -1.34 -10.39 -10.69
CA THR A 209 -1.84 -9.64 -9.55
C THR A 209 -2.69 -8.49 -10.04
N THR A 210 -3.88 -8.35 -9.48
CA THR A 210 -4.74 -7.17 -9.67
C THR A 210 -4.99 -6.48 -8.35
N ILE A 211 -5.04 -5.15 -8.38
CA ILE A 211 -5.44 -4.32 -7.26
C ILE A 211 -6.61 -3.48 -7.73
N ASP A 212 -7.80 -3.88 -7.29
CA ASP A 212 -9.03 -3.17 -7.55
C ASP A 212 -9.17 -2.02 -6.55
N LEU A 213 -9.20 -0.80 -7.05
CA LEU A 213 -9.30 0.45 -6.30
C LEU A 213 -10.73 0.98 -6.44
N PHE A 214 -11.55 0.72 -5.44
CA PHE A 214 -12.91 1.24 -5.36
C PHE A 214 -12.89 2.57 -4.63
N ALA A 215 -12.97 3.65 -5.39
CA ALA A 215 -13.03 5.00 -4.87
C ALA A 215 -14.47 5.49 -4.80
N CYS A 216 -14.84 6.08 -3.66
CA CYS A 216 -16.13 6.72 -3.45
C CYS A 216 -15.89 8.20 -3.14
N GLY A 217 -16.80 9.06 -3.57
CA GLY A 217 -16.73 10.50 -3.37
C GLY A 217 -18.07 11.17 -3.60
N TYR A 218 -18.00 12.49 -3.74
CA TYR A 218 -19.17 13.34 -3.91
C TYR A 218 -19.11 14.03 -5.26
N SER A 219 -20.21 14.04 -6.02
CA SER A 219 -20.30 14.79 -7.28
C SER A 219 -20.13 16.29 -7.07
N SER A 220 -20.49 16.79 -5.88
CA SER A 220 -20.23 18.15 -5.42
C SER A 220 -19.90 18.12 -3.93
N PRO A 221 -18.89 18.87 -3.47
CA PRO A 221 -18.50 18.87 -2.06
C PRO A 221 -19.65 19.44 -1.21
N PRO A 222 -19.91 18.85 -0.03
CA PRO A 222 -20.87 19.43 0.89
C PRO A 222 -20.37 20.80 1.37
N PRO A 223 -21.28 21.74 1.67
CA PRO A 223 -20.90 23.04 2.23
C PRO A 223 -20.08 22.88 3.52
N PRO A 224 -19.15 23.80 3.81
CA PRO A 224 -18.38 23.78 5.05
C PRO A 224 -19.30 23.70 6.28
N GLY A 225 -18.98 22.80 7.21
CA GLY A 225 -19.75 22.62 8.46
C GLY A 225 -21.01 21.75 8.33
N VAL A 226 -21.39 21.32 7.12
CA VAL A 226 -22.50 20.39 6.91
C VAL A 226 -21.99 18.96 6.91
N ALA A 227 -22.68 18.08 7.64
CA ALA A 227 -22.37 16.65 7.60
C ALA A 227 -22.56 16.11 6.18
N ALA A 228 -21.51 15.52 5.63
CA ALA A 228 -21.58 14.93 4.30
C ALA A 228 -22.61 13.79 4.30
N GLY A 229 -23.48 13.78 3.28
CA GLY A 229 -24.41 12.67 3.03
C GLY A 229 -23.69 11.39 2.60
N ARG A 230 -24.43 10.45 2.01
CA ARG A 230 -23.79 9.27 1.39
C ARG A 230 -23.03 9.71 0.14
N PRO A 231 -21.79 9.22 -0.08
CA PRO A 231 -21.10 9.38 -1.36
C PRO A 231 -22.00 8.94 -2.52
N ASP A 232 -22.07 9.75 -3.57
CA ASP A 232 -22.92 9.56 -4.76
C ASP A 232 -22.12 9.32 -6.04
N LYS A 233 -20.79 9.47 -5.99
CA LYS A 233 -19.88 9.21 -7.11
C LYS A 233 -18.93 8.07 -6.79
N HIS A 234 -18.79 7.16 -7.75
CA HIS A 234 -17.95 5.97 -7.65
C HIS A 234 -17.01 5.87 -8.85
N VAL A 235 -15.75 5.53 -8.56
CA VAL A 235 -14.75 5.23 -9.58
C VAL A 235 -14.13 3.89 -9.24
N HIS A 236 -14.11 2.98 -10.20
CA HIS A 236 -13.35 1.74 -10.11
C HIS A 236 -12.11 1.87 -10.98
N CYS A 237 -10.95 1.93 -10.34
CA CYS A 237 -9.66 1.82 -11.01
C CYS A 237 -9.06 0.44 -10.76
N GLN A 238 -8.13 0.02 -11.61
CA GLN A 238 -7.40 -1.22 -11.42
C GLN A 238 -5.92 -1.01 -11.75
N VAL A 239 -5.07 -1.53 -10.88
CA VAL A 239 -3.65 -1.76 -11.18
C VAL A 239 -3.46 -3.24 -11.48
N ALA A 240 -3.01 -3.58 -12.69
CA ALA A 240 -2.74 -4.96 -13.09
C ALA A 240 -1.24 -5.17 -13.31
N THR A 241 -0.71 -6.24 -12.74
CA THR A 241 0.72 -6.56 -12.79
C THR A 241 0.94 -8.08 -12.67
N GLY A 242 2.19 -8.54 -12.66
CA GLY A 242 2.51 -9.96 -12.52
C GLY A 242 2.81 -10.37 -11.07
N ASP A 243 3.83 -11.21 -10.91
CA ASP A 243 4.33 -11.62 -9.59
C ASP A 243 4.63 -10.42 -8.67
N PRO A 244 4.00 -10.34 -7.49
CA PRO A 244 4.10 -9.18 -6.62
C PRO A 244 5.40 -9.17 -5.80
N GLY A 245 5.97 -10.34 -5.50
CA GLY A 245 7.04 -10.47 -4.51
C GLY A 245 8.45 -10.21 -5.05
N TYR A 246 8.68 -10.43 -6.34
CA TYR A 246 10.03 -10.51 -6.90
C TYR A 246 10.15 -9.70 -8.18
N LEU A 247 9.59 -10.19 -9.30
CA LEU A 247 9.82 -9.60 -10.61
C LEU A 247 9.29 -8.16 -10.66
N PHE A 248 8.02 -7.95 -10.30
CA PHE A 248 7.44 -6.62 -10.39
C PHE A 248 7.84 -5.71 -9.23
N THR A 249 8.23 -6.25 -8.07
CA THR A 249 8.92 -5.44 -7.05
C THR A 249 10.23 -4.86 -7.59
N SER A 250 11.01 -5.65 -8.34
CA SER A 250 12.26 -5.18 -8.98
C SER A 250 12.00 -4.12 -10.06
N VAL A 251 10.94 -4.30 -10.86
CA VAL A 251 10.49 -3.30 -11.83
C VAL A 251 10.12 -1.99 -11.13
N MET A 252 9.29 -2.04 -10.08
CA MET A 252 8.86 -0.86 -9.33
C MET A 252 10.04 -0.11 -8.73
N LEU A 253 10.98 -0.83 -8.11
CA LEU A 253 12.19 -0.24 -7.53
C LEU A 253 13.04 0.45 -8.60
N THR A 254 13.23 -0.22 -9.74
CA THR A 254 14.01 0.32 -10.86
C THR A 254 13.35 1.56 -11.46
N GLN A 255 12.03 1.56 -11.63
CA GLN A 255 11.32 2.73 -12.15
C GLN A 255 11.33 3.90 -11.17
N CYS A 256 11.21 3.65 -9.86
CA CYS A 256 11.38 4.70 -8.85
C CYS A 256 12.80 5.31 -8.91
N ALA A 257 13.83 4.48 -9.03
CA ALA A 257 15.22 4.92 -9.13
C ALA A 257 15.47 5.74 -10.41
N ALA A 258 14.92 5.30 -11.55
CA ALA A 258 15.04 6.01 -12.80
C ALA A 258 14.33 7.37 -12.77
N THR A 259 13.13 7.46 -12.18
CA THR A 259 12.42 8.74 -11.98
C THR A 259 13.21 9.67 -11.05
N LEU A 260 13.80 9.16 -9.96
CA LEU A 260 14.67 9.96 -9.09
C LEU A 260 15.85 10.59 -9.84
N LEU A 261 16.47 9.83 -10.75
CA LEU A 261 17.62 10.27 -11.52
C LEU A 261 17.24 11.26 -12.62
N GLN A 262 16.14 11.01 -13.32
CA GLN A 262 15.77 11.74 -14.54
C GLN A 262 14.91 12.98 -14.28
N GLU A 263 14.13 12.99 -13.20
CA GLU A 263 13.13 14.04 -12.93
C GLU A 263 13.41 14.81 -11.64
N ARG A 264 14.65 14.80 -11.16
CA ARG A 264 15.03 15.37 -9.85
C ARG A 264 14.45 16.76 -9.59
N GLN A 265 14.52 17.68 -10.55
CA GLN A 265 14.00 19.04 -10.36
C GLN A 265 12.48 19.05 -10.16
N ALA A 266 11.74 18.33 -11.00
CA ALA A 266 10.29 18.20 -10.85
C ALA A 266 9.89 17.55 -9.51
N LEU A 267 10.70 16.62 -9.00
CA LEU A 267 10.49 16.02 -7.68
C LEU A 267 10.75 17.02 -6.54
N LEU A 268 11.78 17.87 -6.65
CA LEU A 268 12.04 18.94 -5.69
C LEU A 268 10.89 19.95 -5.69
N ASP A 269 10.39 20.33 -6.86
CA ASP A 269 9.25 21.23 -7.00
C ASP A 269 7.98 20.61 -6.40
N THR A 270 7.82 19.29 -6.53
CA THR A 270 6.69 18.54 -5.95
C THR A 270 6.69 18.56 -4.43
N VAL A 271 7.85 18.41 -3.79
CA VAL A 271 7.96 18.36 -2.31
C VAL A 271 8.23 19.72 -1.68
N GLY A 272 8.64 20.73 -2.46
CA GLY A 272 8.89 22.09 -2.00
C GLY A 272 10.05 22.24 -1.01
N VAL A 273 10.95 21.26 -0.94
CA VAL A 273 12.09 21.23 0.00
C VAL A 273 13.35 20.68 -0.70
N PRO A 274 14.57 21.08 -0.26
CA PRO A 274 15.81 20.71 -0.96
C PRO A 274 16.16 19.21 -0.89
N GLY A 275 15.56 18.46 0.04
CA GLY A 275 15.77 17.04 0.25
C GLY A 275 14.91 16.51 1.39
N GLY A 276 14.97 15.21 1.66
CA GLY A 276 14.21 14.57 2.73
C GLY A 276 13.87 13.12 2.49
N VAL A 277 13.07 12.56 3.39
CA VAL A 277 12.53 11.19 3.29
C VAL A 277 11.03 11.26 3.07
N PHE A 278 10.56 10.69 1.96
CA PHE A 278 9.18 10.78 1.52
C PHE A 278 8.58 9.40 1.26
N THR A 279 7.25 9.31 1.27
CA THR A 279 6.57 8.17 0.65
C THR A 279 6.67 8.27 -0.87
N VAL A 280 6.43 7.16 -1.56
CA VAL A 280 6.38 7.12 -3.02
C VAL A 280 5.32 8.12 -3.53
N GLY A 281 4.12 8.11 -2.96
CA GLY A 281 3.04 8.99 -3.36
C GLY A 281 3.34 10.47 -3.13
N THR A 282 3.98 10.83 -2.02
CA THR A 282 4.37 12.24 -1.78
C THR A 282 5.42 12.71 -2.77
N LEU A 283 6.44 11.88 -3.03
CA LEU A 283 7.57 12.28 -3.87
C LEU A 283 7.22 12.29 -5.36
N PHE A 284 6.52 11.25 -5.82
CA PHE A 284 6.32 10.99 -7.24
C PHE A 284 4.96 11.41 -7.79
N ARG A 285 4.07 12.00 -6.96
CA ARG A 285 2.71 12.37 -7.40
C ARG A 285 2.71 13.13 -8.72
N ASN A 286 3.57 14.12 -8.90
CA ASN A 286 3.61 14.96 -10.11
C ASN A 286 4.77 14.60 -11.05
N SER A 287 5.17 13.32 -11.07
CA SER A 287 6.22 12.78 -11.93
C SER A 287 5.67 11.85 -13.01
N SER A 288 6.52 11.39 -13.91
CA SER A 288 6.17 10.39 -14.94
C SER A 288 6.10 8.94 -14.41
N LEU A 289 6.25 8.71 -13.10
CA LEU A 289 6.36 7.35 -12.53
C LEU A 289 5.19 6.44 -12.94
N VAL A 290 3.95 6.94 -12.98
CA VAL A 290 2.78 6.12 -13.40
C VAL A 290 2.92 5.67 -14.85
N GLN A 291 3.33 6.56 -15.76
CA GLN A 291 3.54 6.26 -17.18
C GLN A 291 4.68 5.26 -17.37
N ARG A 292 5.76 5.41 -16.60
CA ARG A 292 6.90 4.48 -16.63
C ARG A 292 6.51 3.08 -16.13
N LEU A 293 5.77 3.03 -15.02
CA LEU A 293 5.24 1.78 -14.47
C LEU A 293 4.32 1.08 -15.49
N ASP A 294 3.42 1.84 -16.13
CA ASP A 294 2.54 1.30 -17.17
C ASP A 294 3.33 0.72 -18.35
N ALA A 295 4.32 1.47 -18.85
CA ALA A 295 5.20 1.02 -19.94
C ALA A 295 5.96 -0.27 -19.61
N HIS A 296 6.17 -0.58 -18.33
CA HIS A 296 6.90 -1.75 -17.85
C HIS A 296 5.99 -2.79 -17.16
N GLY A 297 4.70 -2.82 -17.52
CA GLY A 297 3.79 -3.92 -17.17
C GLY A 297 3.08 -3.78 -15.81
N VAL A 298 3.16 -2.62 -15.16
CA VAL A 298 2.30 -2.26 -14.02
C VAL A 298 1.21 -1.34 -14.55
N LYS A 299 0.14 -1.93 -15.07
CA LYS A 299 -0.88 -1.25 -15.87
C LYS A 299 -1.92 -0.55 -15.01
N PHE A 300 -2.15 0.74 -15.25
CA PHE A 300 -3.16 1.54 -14.57
C PHE A 300 -4.35 1.78 -15.50
N SER A 301 -5.58 1.48 -15.05
CA SER A 301 -6.78 1.67 -15.87
C SER A 301 -7.98 2.09 -15.04
N VAL A 302 -8.86 2.89 -15.65
CA VAL A 302 -10.21 3.15 -15.13
C VAL A 302 -11.15 2.11 -15.74
N LYS A 303 -11.85 1.35 -14.89
CA LYS A 303 -12.79 0.30 -15.31
C LYS A 303 -14.21 0.82 -15.42
N SER A 304 -14.63 1.69 -14.50
CA SER A 304 -15.92 2.35 -14.54
C SER A 304 -15.92 3.65 -13.75
N THR A 305 -16.83 4.54 -14.12
CA THR A 305 -17.19 5.75 -13.38
C THR A 305 -18.71 5.83 -13.39
N SER A 306 -19.31 6.04 -12.22
CA SER A 306 -20.77 6.17 -12.05
C SER A 306 -21.08 7.22 -11.02
#